data_AF-A0A2E8JF41-F1
#
_entry.id   AF-A0A2E8JF41-F1
#
_cell.length_a   1.000
_cell.length_b   1.000
_cell.length_c   1.000
_cell.angle_alpha   90.00
_cell.angle_beta   90.00
_cell.angle_gamma   90.00
#
_symmetry.space_group_name_H-M   'P 1'
#
loop_
_entity.id
_entity.type
_entity.pdbx_description
1 polymer ?
#
loop_
_entity_poly.entity_id
_entity_poly.type
_entity_poly.pdbx_seq_one_letter_code
_entity_poly.pdbx_strand_id
1 'polypeptide(L)' 'GRAEVIIGKQRHGPIGTVELSFEGRFTRFGNLVKPWQQGSDTL' A
#
# COMPACT_ATOMS: atom_id res chain seq x y z
N GLY A 1 0.24 11.04 -1.64
CA GLY A 1 1.28 10.94 -0.59
C GLY A 1 1.62 9.48 -0.32
N ARG A 2 2.72 9.20 0.39
CA ARG A 2 3.09 7.85 0.84
C ARG A 2 2.65 7.67 2.29
N ALA A 3 2.15 6.49 2.63
CA ALA A 3 1.76 6.11 3.99
C ALA A 3 2.28 4.72 4.33
N GLU A 4 2.35 4.43 5.62
CA GLU A 4 2.80 3.14 6.16
C GLU A 4 1.74 2.58 7.10
N VAL A 5 1.41 1.30 6.94
CA VAL A 5 0.52 0.56 7.84
C VAL A 5 1.34 -0.50 8.55
N ILE A 6 1.43 -0.38 9.87
CA ILE A 6 2.16 -1.32 10.73
C ILE A 6 1.18 -2.33 11.32
N ILE A 7 1.35 -3.60 10.95
CA ILE A 7 0.57 -4.71 11.50
C ILE A 7 1.30 -5.23 12.73
N GLY A 8 0.92 -4.74 13.91
CA GLY A 8 1.56 -5.13 15.18
C GLY A 8 1.15 -6.51 15.71
N LYS A 9 0.00 -7.05 15.30
CA LYS A 9 -0.46 -8.38 15.72
C LYS A 9 -1.29 -9.08 14.64
N GLN A 10 -0.96 -10.34 14.37
CA GLN A 10 -1.72 -11.23 13.50
C GLN A 10 -1.79 -12.63 14.13
N ARG A 11 -2.98 -13.23 14.21
CA ARG A 11 -3.16 -14.55 14.88
C ARG A 11 -2.66 -15.71 14.03
N HIS A 12 -2.76 -15.59 12.72
CA HIS A 12 -2.45 -16.66 11.77
C HIS A 12 -1.66 -16.13 10.58
N GLY A 13 -0.43 -15.68 10.83
CA GLY A 13 0.43 -15.21 9.76
C GLY A 13 1.49 -14.22 10.21
N PRO A 14 2.29 -13.74 9.25
CA PRO A 14 3.33 -12.78 9.54
C PRO A 14 2.74 -11.43 9.95
N ILE A 15 3.48 -10.76 10.84
CA ILE A 15 3.35 -9.33 11.11
C ILE A 15 4.28 -8.55 10.18
N GLY A 16 4.10 -7.24 10.09
CA GLY A 16 5.02 -6.40 9.33
C GLY A 16 4.42 -5.07 8.91
N THR A 17 5.17 -4.38 8.07
CA THR A 17 4.81 -3.08 7.50
C THR A 17 4.30 -3.24 6.07
N VAL A 18 3.25 -2.50 5.73
CA VAL A 18 2.72 -2.37 4.36
C VAL A 18 2.76 -0.91 3.93
N GLU A 19 3.36 -0.64 2.78
CA GLU A 19 3.38 0.69 2.19
C GLU A 19 2.16 0.94 1.31
N LEU A 20 1.51 2.09 1.50
CA LEU A 20 0.29 2.49 0.80
C LEU A 20 0.43 3.88 0.19
N SER A 21 -0.44 4.18 -0.78
CA SER A 21 -0.68 5.54 -1.23
C SER A 21 -1.76 6.19 -0.36
N PHE A 22 -1.59 7.47 -0.04
CA PHE A 22 -2.60 8.28 0.67
C PHE A 22 -3.06 9.45 -0.19
N GLU A 23 -4.37 9.51 -0.43
CA GLU A 23 -5.05 10.55 -1.20
C GLU A 23 -5.75 11.52 -0.25
N GLY A 24 -5.04 12.58 0.15
CA GLY A 24 -5.46 13.50 1.20
C GLY A 24 -6.78 14.24 0.93
N ARG A 25 -7.11 14.52 -0.34
CA ARG A 25 -8.39 15.18 -0.70
C ARG A 25 -9.63 14.35 -0.34
N PHE A 26 -9.49 13.04 -0.21
CA PHE A 26 -10.58 12.12 0.12
C PHE A 26 -10.31 11.33 1.40
N THR A 27 -9.20 11.61 2.10
CA THR A 27 -8.73 10.85 3.27
C THR A 27 -8.73 9.33 2.98
N ARG A 28 -8.31 8.95 1.76
CA ARG A 28 -8.40 7.57 1.27
C ARG A 28 -7.02 6.93 1.15
N PHE A 29 -6.92 5.67 1.58
CA PHE A 29 -5.76 4.82 1.33
C PHE A 29 -5.97 3.98 0.06
N GLY A 30 -4.93 3.85 -0.74
CA GLY A 30 -4.90 3.03 -1.94
C GLY A 30 -3.64 2.18 -2.01
N ASN A 31 -3.61 1.26 -2.98
CA ASN A 31 -2.40 0.49 -3.26
C ASN A 31 -1.28 1.45 -3.69
N LEU A 32 -0.07 1.26 -3.15
CA LEU A 32 1.10 1.95 -3.65
C LEU A 32 1.54 1.28 -4.95
N VAL A 33 1.71 2.05 -6.01
CA VAL A 33 2.23 1.55 -7.30
C VAL A 33 3.66 1.08 -7.09
N LYS A 34 3.92 -0.19 -7.37
CA LYS A 34 5.25 -0.77 -7.27
C LYS A 34 6.00 -0.65 -8.61
N PRO A 35 7.33 -0.56 -8.62
CA PRO A 35 8.11 -0.34 -9.86
C PRO A 35 7.80 -1.33 -10.99
N TRP A 36 7.53 -2.60 -10.67
CA TRP A 36 7.20 -3.63 -11.65
C TRP A 36 5.77 -3.53 -12.20
N GLN A 37 4.90 -2.73 -11.58
CA GLN A 37 3.53 -2.51 -12.06
C GLN A 37 3.45 -1.38 -13.10
N GLN A 38 4.56 -0.67 -13.37
CA GLN A 38 4.59 0.41 -14.35
C GLN A 38 4.44 -0.07 -15.80
N GLY A 39 4.47 -1.38 -16.07
CA GLY A 39 4.37 -1.96 -17.41
C GLY A 39 3.05 -2.64 -17.77
N SER A 40 2.01 -2.58 -16.92
CA SER A 40 0.74 -3.30 -17.17
C SER A 40 -0.36 -2.45 -17.82
N ASP A 41 -0.09 -1.20 -18.18
CA ASP A 41 -1.09 -0.23 -18.69
C ASP A 41 -0.95 0.04 -20.21
N THR A 42 -0.19 -0.77 -20.94
CA THR A 42 0.06 -0.60 -22.39
C THR A 42 -0.49 -1.72 -23.26
N LEU A 43 -1.66 -2.29 -22.93
CA LEU A 43 -2.44 -3.15 -23.83
C LEU A 43 -3.80 -2.55 -24.15
#